data_AF-A0A519H169-F1
#
_entry.id   AF-A0A519H169-F1
#
_cell.length_a   1.000
_cell.length_b   1.000
_cell.length_c   1.000
_cell.angle_alpha   90.00
_cell.angle_beta   90.00
_cell.angle_gamma   90.00
#
_symmetry.space_group_name_H-M   'P 1'
#
loop_
_entity.id
_entity.type
_entity.pdbx_description
1 polymer ?
#
loop_
_entity_poly.entity_id
_entity_poly.type
_entity_poly.pdbx_seq_one_letter_code
_entity_poly.pdbx_strand_id
1 'polypeptide(L)' 'RWWGGVLLGAGAFPLYDGTVQHKLWGIHQIRYVPDTLPYDLAWNILAAVLVAAGAVLTFRTRRGRTSVAE' A
#
# COMPACT_ATOMS: atom_id res chain seq x y z
N ARG A 1 3.49 11.98 12.66
CA ARG A 1 4.01 12.50 11.37
C ARG A 1 4.64 11.40 10.54
N TRP A 2 5.61 10.65 11.09
CA TRP A 2 6.32 9.59 10.36
C TRP A 2 5.44 8.41 9.93
N TRP A 3 4.47 8.02 10.77
CA TRP A 3 3.54 6.92 10.49
C TRP A 3 2.78 7.02 9.16
N GLY A 4 2.46 8.23 8.67
CA GLY A 4 1.77 8.39 7.39
C GLY A 4 2.64 7.93 6.21
N GLY A 5 3.93 8.28 6.24
CA GLY A 5 4.90 7.82 5.26
C GLY A 5 5.20 6.33 5.38
N VAL A 6 5.26 5.79 6.60
CA VAL A 6 5.48 4.34 6.82
C VAL A 6 4.33 3.52 6.27
N LEU A 7 3.08 3.87 6.59
CA LEU A 7 1.92 3.15 6.06
C LEU A 7 1.80 3.28 4.54
N LEU A 8 2.07 4.47 3.99
CA LEU A 8 2.12 4.67 2.54
C LEU A 8 3.17 3.78 1.87
N GLY A 9 4.41 3.76 2.37
CA GLY A 9 5.47 2.93 1.81
C GLY A 9 5.19 1.44 1.97
N ALA A 10 4.75 1.03 3.17
CA ALA A 10 4.40 -0.34 3.49
C ALA A 10 3.19 -0.86 2.69
N GLY A 11 2.30 0.00 2.21
CA GLY A 11 1.22 -0.37 1.30
C GLY A 11 1.61 -0.30 -0.17
N ALA A 12 2.31 0.76 -0.59
CA ALA A 12 2.62 1.00 -2.00
C ALA A 12 3.59 -0.05 -2.57
N PHE A 13 4.60 -0.45 -1.80
CA PHE A 13 5.55 -1.47 -2.22
C PHE A 13 4.89 -2.83 -2.51
N PRO A 14 4.16 -3.47 -1.57
CA PRO A 14 3.53 -4.76 -1.85
C PRO A 14 2.41 -4.67 -2.88
N LEU A 15 1.75 -3.51 -3.06
CA LEU A 15 0.77 -3.32 -4.13
C LEU A 15 1.45 -3.31 -5.51
N TYR A 16 2.59 -2.62 -5.65
CA TYR A 16 3.40 -2.65 -6.87
C TYR A 16 3.94 -4.06 -7.15
N ASP A 17 4.53 -4.71 -6.14
CA ASP A 17 5.05 -6.06 -6.24
C ASP A 17 3.97 -7.07 -6.66
N GLY A 18 2.84 -7.09 -5.94
CA GLY A 18 1.72 -8.02 -6.16
C GLY A 18 0.96 -7.81 -7.47
N THR A 19 1.04 -6.63 -8.09
CA THR A 19 0.36 -6.35 -9.38
C THR A 19 1.34 -6.39 -10.55
N VAL A 20 2.46 -5.69 -10.46
CA VAL A 20 3.41 -5.55 -11.56
C VAL A 20 4.36 -6.74 -11.59
N GLN A 21 5.08 -7.01 -10.52
CA GLN A 21 6.09 -8.09 -10.52
C GLN A 21 5.42 -9.46 -10.59
N HIS A 22 4.28 -9.63 -9.90
CA HIS A 22 3.60 -10.93 -9.81
C HIS A 22 2.65 -11.22 -10.94
N LYS A 23 1.90 -10.24 -11.44
CA LYS A 23 0.85 -10.50 -12.42
C LYS A 23 1.16 -9.95 -13.79
N LEU A 24 1.72 -8.74 -13.88
CA LEU A 24 2.08 -8.17 -15.18
C LEU A 24 3.33 -8.82 -15.76
N TRP A 25 4.38 -9.00 -14.95
CA TRP A 25 5.66 -9.54 -15.40
C TRP A 25 5.85 -11.03 -15.07
N GLY A 26 5.18 -11.53 -14.02
CA GLY A 26 5.25 -12.93 -13.63
C GLY A 26 6.65 -13.38 -13.17
N ILE A 27 7.52 -12.46 -12.77
CA ILE A 27 8.93 -12.74 -12.42
C ILE A 27 9.09 -13.25 -10.98
N HIS A 28 8.10 -13.01 -10.14
CA HIS A 28 8.03 -13.43 -8.74
C HIS A 28 6.56 -13.78 -8.44
N GLN A 29 6.25 -14.73 -7.55
CA GLN A 29 4.86 -15.02 -7.18
C GLN A 29 4.72 -14.99 -5.66
N ILE A 30 3.56 -14.55 -5.15
CA ILE A 30 3.25 -14.57 -3.71
C ILE A 30 3.33 -16.01 -3.17
N ARG A 31 2.80 -16.97 -3.95
CA ARG A 31 2.86 -18.42 -3.67
C ARG A 31 2.89 -19.20 -4.98
N TYR A 32 3.58 -20.34 -4.96
CA TYR A 32 3.61 -21.30 -6.08
C TYR A 32 2.65 -22.46 -5.81
N VAL A 33 1.36 -22.18 -5.95
CA VAL A 33 0.25 -23.14 -5.75
C VAL A 33 -0.73 -23.06 -6.92
N PRO A 34 -1.55 -24.11 -7.19
CA PRO A 34 -2.47 -24.11 -8.33
C PRO A 34 -3.47 -22.96 -8.31
N ASP A 35 -4.01 -22.62 -7.13
CA ASP A 35 -4.91 -21.48 -6.95
C ASP A 35 -4.24 -20.40 -6.09
N THR A 36 -3.78 -19.35 -6.76
CA THR A 36 -3.13 -18.19 -6.12
C THR A 36 -4.10 -17.09 -5.72
N LEU A 37 -5.35 -17.15 -6.20
CA LEU A 37 -6.30 -16.05 -6.10
C LEU A 37 -6.58 -15.60 -4.65
N PRO A 38 -6.79 -16.50 -3.67
CA PRO A 38 -7.05 -16.08 -2.28
C PRO A 38 -5.87 -15.30 -1.68
N TYR A 39 -4.64 -15.71 -2.02
CA TYR A 39 -3.42 -15.07 -1.52
C TYR A 39 -3.22 -13.70 -2.18
N ASP A 40 -3.44 -13.61 -3.49
CA ASP A 40 -3.33 -12.35 -4.23
C ASP A 40 -4.35 -11.32 -3.76
N LEU A 41 -5.59 -11.76 -3.49
CA LEU A 41 -6.64 -10.89 -2.96
C LEU A 41 -6.28 -10.40 -1.56
N ALA A 42 -5.92 -11.30 -0.64
CA ALA A 42 -5.55 -10.92 0.72
C ALA A 42 -4.37 -9.92 0.72
N TRP A 43 -3.36 -10.18 -0.11
CA TRP A 43 -2.17 -9.34 -0.22
C TRP A 43 -2.50 -7.94 -0.76
N ASN A 44 -3.19 -7.86 -1.89
CA ASN A 44 -3.52 -6.58 -2.53
C ASN A 44 -4.54 -5.76 -1.72
N ILE A 45 -5.51 -6.40 -1.05
CA ILE A 45 -6.47 -5.72 -0.17
C ILE A 45 -5.73 -5.09 1.01
N LEU A 46 -4.86 -5.84 1.69
CA LEU A 46 -4.08 -5.30 2.81
C LEU A 46 -3.20 -4.13 2.36
N ALA A 47 -2.51 -4.28 1.23
CA ALA A 47 -1.69 -3.22 0.65
C ALA A 47 -2.51 -1.95 0.35
N ALA A 48 -3.69 -2.09 -0.26
CA ALA A 48 -4.59 -0.97 -0.54
C ALA A 48 -5.08 -0.27 0.74
N VAL A 49 -5.42 -1.03 1.80
CA VAL A 49 -5.81 -0.46 3.10
C VAL A 49 -4.68 0.36 3.71
N LEU A 50 -3.43 -0.15 3.67
CA LEU A 50 -2.26 0.57 4.18
C LEU A 50 -2.00 1.87 3.39
N VAL A 51 -2.11 1.82 2.06
CA VAL A 51 -2.02 3.02 1.21
C VAL A 51 -3.07 4.04 1.60
N ALA A 52 -4.34 3.62 1.72
CA ALA A 52 -5.43 4.53 2.09
C ALA A 52 -5.21 5.16 3.47
N ALA A 53 -4.87 4.36 4.48
CA ALA A 53 -4.60 4.84 5.83
C ALA A 53 -3.41 5.81 5.88
N GLY A 54 -2.31 5.47 5.21
CA GLY A 54 -1.13 6.31 5.11
C GLY A 54 -1.41 7.62 4.37
N ALA A 55 -2.19 7.57 3.29
CA ALA A 55 -2.61 8.75 2.53
C ALA A 55 -3.43 9.70 3.42
N VAL A 56 -4.47 9.19 4.08
CA VAL A 56 -5.32 9.96 4.99
C VAL A 56 -4.49 10.62 6.09
N LEU A 57 -3.59 9.87 6.75
CA LEU A 57 -2.73 10.42 7.80
C LEU A 57 -1.78 11.49 7.28
N THR A 58 -1.21 11.30 6.09
CA THR A 58 -0.32 12.25 5.44
C THR A 58 -1.05 13.55 5.06
N PHE A 59 -2.25 13.46 4.51
CA PHE A 59 -3.03 14.64 4.11
C PHE A 59 -3.60 15.40 5.31
N ARG A 60 -4.07 14.72 6.36
CA ARG A 60 -4.60 15.37 7.58
C ARG A 60 -3.50 16.13 8.33
N THR A 61 -2.30 15.57 8.42
CA THR A 61 -1.17 16.22 9.10
C THR A 61 -0.58 17.40 8.33
N ARG A 62 -0.80 17.49 7.01
CA ARG A 62 -0.44 18.67 6.20
C ARG A 62 -1.40 19.83 6.45
N ARG A 63 -2.72 19.59 6.49
CA ARG A 63 -3.75 20.63 6.70
C ARG A 63 -3.65 21.33 8.06
N GLY A 64 -3.34 20.61 9.13
CA GLY A 64 -3.16 21.21 10.46
C GLY A 64 -1.94 22.14 10.59
N ARG A 65 -1.02 22.13 9.60
CA ARG A 65 0.13 23.05 9.59
C ARG A 65 -0.19 24.38 8.93
N THR A 66 -1.15 24.40 8.02
CA THR A 66 -1.56 25.62 7.30
C THR A 66 -2.45 26.51 8.18
N SER A 67 -3.25 25.91 9.08
CA SER A 67 -4.18 26.67 9.95
C SER A 67 -3.54 27.34 11.17
N VAL A 68 -2.25 27.14 11.44
CA VAL A 68 -1.51 27.77 12.56
C VAL A 68 -0.57 28.87 12.05
N ALA A 69 -0.46 29.03 10.73
CA ALA A 69 0.40 30.01 10.09
C ALA A 69 -0.36 31.28 9.62
N GLU A 70 -1.65 31.40 9.96
CA GLU A 70 -2.47 32.62 9.85
C GLU A 70 -2.66 33.22 11.25
#